data_AF-A0A1I0ES45-F1
#
_entry.id   AF-A0A1I0ES45-F1
#
_cell.length_a   1.000
_cell.length_b   1.000
_cell.length_c   1.000
_cell.angle_alpha   90.00
_cell.angle_beta   90.00
_cell.angle_gamma   90.00
#
_symmetry.space_group_name_H-M   'P 1'
#
loop_
_entity.id
_entity.type
_entity.pdbx_description
1 polymer ?
#
loop_
_entity_poly.entity_id
_entity_poly.type
_entity_poly.pdbx_seq_one_letter_code
_entity_poly.pdbx_strand_id
1 'polypeptide(L)'
;DALDKANAVLTNDNATQEEVDEAYDNLQAAIDGLIEVKQVDKSLLEAMVNRVLGLEEDKYIASSWQAMLPVLETAQEVLANNNATQAEVDKAYDALIRAYLDLRVKPNKDILSGLINKANGLNAASYSAKTWAVVENEVIKAQEVLEDPEASEAEVKAAKKALTKALEGLEPVKAGDTTANAIKTGDSSSVGIFIGLSVLSILGLRIFKKRKYFFK
;
A
#
# COMPACT_ATOMS: atom_id res chain seq x y z
N ASP A 1 14.30 -23.93 43.92
CA ASP A 1 14.97 -22.64 43.65
C ASP A 1 16.04 -22.37 44.73
N ALA A 2 16.92 -21.37 44.55
CA ALA A 2 17.89 -20.95 45.59
C ALA A 2 17.17 -20.58 46.90
N LEU A 3 16.00 -19.94 46.79
CA LEU A 3 15.11 -19.62 47.90
C LEU A 3 14.56 -20.87 48.61
N ASP A 4 14.13 -21.88 47.84
CA ASP A 4 13.61 -23.13 48.43
C ASP A 4 14.69 -23.90 49.19
N LYS A 5 15.92 -23.91 48.67
CA LYS A 5 17.07 -24.54 49.33
C LYS A 5 17.44 -23.80 50.62
N ALA A 6 17.48 -22.47 50.59
CA ALA A 6 17.68 -21.66 51.80
C ALA A 6 16.58 -21.89 52.85
N ASN A 7 15.31 -21.99 52.43
CA ASN A 7 14.20 -22.32 53.33
C ASN A 7 14.32 -23.73 53.91
N ALA A 8 14.74 -24.72 53.11
CA ALA A 8 14.93 -26.09 53.59
C ALA A 8 16.01 -26.16 54.68
N VAL A 9 17.16 -25.49 54.47
CA VAL A 9 18.24 -25.40 55.45
C VAL A 9 17.76 -24.66 56.71
N LEU A 10 17.02 -23.56 56.55
CA LEU A 10 16.47 -22.79 57.68
C LEU A 10 15.54 -23.61 58.60
N THR A 11 14.83 -24.60 58.04
CA THR A 11 13.90 -25.47 58.79
C THR A 11 14.52 -26.76 59.33
N ASN A 12 15.80 -27.01 59.06
CA ASN A 12 16.50 -28.22 59.50
C ASN A 12 17.28 -27.96 60.80
N ASP A 13 16.78 -28.48 61.92
CA ASP A 13 17.41 -28.35 63.24
C ASP A 13 18.82 -28.96 63.34
N ASN A 14 19.19 -29.83 62.39
CA ASN A 14 20.51 -30.47 62.31
C ASN A 14 21.36 -29.96 61.13
N ALA A 15 21.01 -28.82 60.54
CA ALA A 15 21.79 -28.23 59.46
C ALA A 15 23.24 -28.00 59.90
N THR A 16 24.17 -28.41 59.05
CA THR A 16 25.60 -28.18 59.25
C THR A 16 25.98 -26.76 58.80
N GLN A 17 27.10 -26.24 59.32
CA GLN A 17 27.58 -24.92 58.89
C GLN A 17 27.85 -24.87 57.38
N GLU A 18 28.34 -25.97 56.82
CA GLU A 18 28.65 -26.09 55.40
C GLU A 18 27.38 -25.98 54.52
N GLU A 19 26.26 -26.57 54.95
CA GLU A 19 24.96 -26.42 54.29
C GLU A 19 24.38 -25.00 54.39
N VAL A 20 24.63 -24.32 55.52
CA VAL A 20 24.24 -22.91 55.71
C VAL A 20 25.04 -21.99 54.79
N ASP A 21 26.35 -22.18 54.72
CA ASP A 21 27.23 -21.38 53.87
C ASP A 21 26.90 -21.61 52.38
N GLU A 22 26.66 -22.85 51.95
CA GLU A 22 26.25 -23.16 50.57
C GLU A 22 24.88 -22.53 50.22
N ALA A 23 23.91 -22.57 51.14
CA ALA A 23 22.62 -21.93 50.92
C ALA A 23 22.72 -20.41 50.82
N TYR A 24 23.58 -19.80 51.63
CA TYR A 24 23.88 -18.36 51.58
C TYR A 24 24.53 -17.97 50.26
N ASP A 25 25.59 -18.67 49.85
CA ASP A 25 26.32 -18.38 48.61
C ASP A 25 25.41 -18.50 47.38
N ASN A 26 24.55 -19.54 47.36
CA ASN A 26 23.56 -19.70 46.29
C ASN A 26 22.51 -18.59 46.27
N LEU A 27 22.04 -18.14 47.44
CA LEU A 27 21.08 -17.04 47.54
C LEU A 27 21.73 -15.72 47.14
N GLN A 28 22.96 -15.47 47.57
CA GLN A 28 23.72 -14.27 47.21
C GLN A 28 24.01 -14.23 45.71
N ALA A 29 24.43 -15.35 45.10
CA ALA A 29 24.62 -15.44 43.66
C ALA A 29 23.31 -15.22 42.87
N ALA A 30 22.18 -15.70 43.40
CA ALA A 30 20.87 -15.41 42.81
C ALA A 30 20.53 -13.91 42.91
N ILE A 31 20.74 -13.30 44.08
CA ILE A 31 20.52 -11.86 44.33
C ILE A 31 21.43 -10.99 43.44
N ASP A 32 22.72 -11.32 43.35
CA ASP A 32 23.68 -10.63 42.50
C ASP A 32 23.35 -10.82 41.01
N GLY A 33 22.65 -11.91 40.68
CA GLY A 33 22.10 -12.18 39.36
C GLY A 33 20.77 -11.46 39.06
N LEU A 34 20.12 -10.81 40.04
CA LEU A 34 18.94 -9.99 39.78
C LEU A 34 19.35 -8.72 39.03
N ILE A 35 18.78 -8.54 37.84
CA ILE A 35 18.88 -7.28 37.08
C ILE A 35 17.68 -6.41 37.46
N GLU A 36 17.93 -5.20 37.96
CA GLU A 36 16.89 -4.20 38.20
C GLU A 36 16.26 -3.79 36.87
N VAL A 37 15.08 -4.33 36.57
CA VAL A 37 14.30 -3.92 35.40
C VAL A 37 13.58 -2.62 35.76
N LYS A 38 14.10 -1.47 35.31
CA LYS A 38 13.27 -0.27 35.21
C LYS A 38 12.05 -0.64 34.38
N GLN A 39 10.85 -0.37 34.89
CA GLN A 39 9.65 -0.53 34.08
C GLN A 39 9.79 0.29 32.80
N VAL A 40 9.75 -0.40 31.66
CA VAL A 40 9.77 0.19 30.33
C VAL A 40 8.34 0.56 29.95
N ASP A 41 8.13 1.81 29.56
CA ASP A 41 6.81 2.30 29.15
C ASP A 41 6.56 1.93 27.69
N LYS A 42 5.56 1.08 27.46
CA LYS A 42 5.14 0.58 26.14
C LYS A 42 3.83 1.18 25.66
N SER A 43 3.22 2.08 26.43
CA SER A 43 1.85 2.57 26.21
C SER A 43 1.64 3.21 24.84
N LEU A 44 2.59 4.05 24.37
CA LEU A 44 2.53 4.71 23.07
C LEU A 44 2.67 3.72 21.91
N LEU A 45 3.56 2.74 22.03
CA LEU A 45 3.73 1.69 21.04
C LEU A 45 2.47 0.83 20.93
N GLU A 46 1.88 0.44 22.06
CA GLU A 46 0.64 -0.33 22.12
C GLU A 46 -0.53 0.44 21.49
N ALA A 47 -0.68 1.73 21.83
CA ALA A 47 -1.70 2.59 21.24
C ALA A 47 -1.55 2.68 19.71
N MET A 48 -0.32 2.80 19.21
CA MET A 48 -0.04 2.88 17.79
C MET A 48 -0.30 1.55 17.06
N VAL A 49 0.08 0.41 17.66
CA VAL A 49 -0.24 -0.92 17.14
C VAL A 49 -1.74 -1.11 17.03
N ASN A 50 -2.50 -0.77 18.09
CA ASN A 50 -3.96 -0.85 18.07
C ASN A 50 -4.58 0.08 17.02
N ARG A 51 -4.00 1.28 16.83
CA ARG A 51 -4.45 2.22 15.79
C ARG A 51 -4.30 1.62 14.39
N VAL A 52 -3.17 0.97 14.10
CA VAL A 52 -2.89 0.33 12.80
C VAL A 52 -3.77 -0.91 12.60
N LEU A 53 -3.95 -1.74 13.63
CA LEU A 53 -4.84 -2.91 13.58
C LEU A 53 -6.31 -2.55 13.37
N GLY A 54 -6.72 -1.34 13.77
CA GLY A 54 -8.06 -0.81 13.52
C GLY A 54 -8.26 -0.20 12.13
N LEU A 55 -7.26 -0.25 11.25
CA LEU A 55 -7.40 0.21 9.86
C LEU A 55 -8.01 -0.88 8.98
N GLU A 56 -8.75 -0.45 7.96
CA GLU A 56 -9.29 -1.32 6.93
C GLU A 56 -8.33 -1.37 5.74
N GLU A 57 -7.65 -2.51 5.55
CA GLU A 57 -6.64 -2.74 4.50
C GLU A 57 -7.12 -2.32 3.10
N ASP A 58 -8.38 -2.63 2.77
CA ASP A 58 -8.95 -2.41 1.44
C ASP A 58 -9.09 -0.93 1.08
N LYS A 59 -9.00 -0.01 2.06
CA LYS A 59 -8.97 1.44 1.82
C LYS A 59 -7.61 1.96 1.36
N TYR A 60 -6.54 1.17 1.49
CA TYR A 60 -5.17 1.61 1.22
C TYR A 60 -4.59 0.98 -0.05
N ILE A 61 -3.66 1.68 -0.69
CA ILE A 61 -2.87 1.20 -1.82
C ILE A 61 -2.02 0.02 -1.34
N ALA A 62 -2.04 -1.07 -2.12
CA ALA A 62 -1.50 -2.35 -1.71
C ALA A 62 0.00 -2.30 -1.39
N SER A 63 0.79 -1.57 -2.19
CA SER A 63 2.22 -1.40 -1.92
C SER A 63 2.50 -0.72 -0.58
N SER A 64 1.77 0.35 -0.27
CA SER A 64 1.93 1.09 0.99
C SER A 64 1.53 0.27 2.20
N TRP A 65 0.47 -0.54 2.08
CA TRP A 65 0.04 -1.46 3.12
C TRP A 65 1.05 -2.59 3.34
N GLN A 66 1.56 -3.20 2.27
CA GLN A 66 2.58 -4.25 2.36
C GLN A 66 3.88 -3.75 3.01
N ALA A 67 4.26 -2.49 2.78
CA ALA A 67 5.41 -1.89 3.43
C ALA A 67 5.22 -1.68 4.94
N MET A 68 3.98 -1.51 5.40
CA MET A 68 3.63 -1.37 6.83
C MET A 68 3.75 -2.69 7.60
N LEU A 69 3.32 -3.80 7.01
CA LEU A 69 3.22 -5.10 7.69
C LEU A 69 4.48 -5.54 8.48
N PRO A 70 5.69 -5.53 7.91
CA PRO A 70 6.88 -5.93 8.67
C PRO A 70 7.18 -5.00 9.84
N VAL A 71 6.84 -3.70 9.73
CA VAL A 71 7.04 -2.73 10.82
C VAL A 71 6.05 -2.97 11.96
N LEU A 72 4.80 -3.29 11.62
CA LEU A 72 3.79 -3.70 12.60
C LEU A 72 4.19 -4.99 13.32
N GLU A 73 4.72 -5.98 12.60
CA GLU A 73 5.23 -7.23 13.18
C GLU A 73 6.36 -6.95 14.18
N THR A 74 7.38 -6.18 13.79
CA THR A 74 8.47 -5.78 14.70
C THR A 74 7.95 -5.03 15.94
N ALA A 75 6.96 -4.15 15.77
CA ALA A 75 6.34 -3.45 16.89
C ALA A 75 5.64 -4.42 17.87
N GLN A 76 4.94 -5.43 17.36
CA GLN A 76 4.29 -6.47 18.17
C GLN A 76 5.31 -7.36 18.90
N GLU A 77 6.43 -7.70 18.25
CA GLU A 77 7.54 -8.44 18.88
C GLU A 77 8.14 -7.65 20.04
N VAL A 78 8.39 -6.35 19.87
CA VAL A 78 8.89 -5.47 20.94
C VAL A 78 7.88 -5.35 22.08
N LEU A 79 6.58 -5.29 21.79
CA LEU A 79 5.54 -5.32 22.83
C LEU A 79 5.57 -6.64 23.62
N ALA A 80 5.72 -7.78 22.95
CA ALA A 80 5.78 -9.11 23.56
C ALA A 80 7.08 -9.39 24.33
N ASN A 81 8.18 -8.68 24.03
CA ASN A 81 9.47 -8.89 24.69
C ASN A 81 9.53 -8.26 26.09
N ASN A 82 9.48 -9.09 27.15
CA ASN A 82 9.57 -8.64 28.55
C ASN A 82 10.92 -7.99 28.91
N ASN A 83 11.97 -8.25 28.12
CA ASN A 83 13.31 -7.70 28.31
C ASN A 83 13.61 -6.53 27.35
N ALA A 84 12.62 -6.05 26.59
CA ALA A 84 12.81 -4.91 25.71
C ALA A 84 13.24 -3.68 26.52
N THR A 85 14.23 -2.97 26.01
CA THR A 85 14.71 -1.69 26.53
C THR A 85 13.82 -0.55 26.05
N GLN A 86 13.82 0.59 26.77
CA GLN A 86 13.09 1.78 26.32
C GLN A 86 13.53 2.25 24.93
N ALA A 87 14.83 2.17 24.61
CA ALA A 87 15.35 2.54 23.30
C ALA A 87 14.79 1.65 22.17
N GLU A 88 14.55 0.35 22.42
CA GLU A 88 13.92 -0.54 21.45
C GLU A 88 12.44 -0.22 21.25
N VAL A 89 11.73 0.12 22.33
CA VAL A 89 10.33 0.56 22.29
C VAL A 89 10.17 1.86 21.51
N ASP A 90 10.99 2.87 21.83
CA ASP A 90 10.98 4.16 21.16
C ASP A 90 11.29 4.01 19.67
N LYS A 91 12.29 3.18 19.33
CA LYS A 91 12.65 2.88 17.94
C LYS A 91 11.52 2.19 17.17
N ALA A 92 10.84 1.22 17.79
CA ALA A 92 9.71 0.53 17.17
C ALA A 92 8.52 1.49 16.96
N TYR A 93 8.27 2.37 17.93
CA TYR A 93 7.23 3.40 17.84
C TYR A 93 7.51 4.39 16.70
N ASP A 94 8.73 4.93 16.62
CA ASP A 94 9.14 5.83 15.55
C ASP A 94 9.04 5.18 14.17
N ALA A 95 9.45 3.92 14.06
CA ALA A 95 9.34 3.16 12.82
C ALA A 95 7.86 2.99 12.41
N LEU A 96 6.99 2.61 13.34
CA LEU A 96 5.57 2.40 13.09
C LEU A 96 4.85 3.69 12.71
N ILE A 97 5.20 4.83 13.32
CA ILE A 97 4.69 6.15 12.90
C ILE A 97 5.08 6.48 11.48
N ARG A 98 6.35 6.27 11.10
CA ARG A 98 6.80 6.57 9.73
C ARG A 98 6.05 5.73 8.71
N ALA A 99 5.95 4.42 8.96
CA ALA A 99 5.19 3.53 8.10
C ALA A 99 3.71 3.95 8.00
N TYR A 100 3.10 4.42 9.10
CA TYR A 100 1.72 4.91 9.12
C TYR A 100 1.52 6.17 8.30
N LEU A 101 2.46 7.11 8.39
CA LEU A 101 2.45 8.31 7.56
C LEU A 101 2.73 8.00 6.07
N ASP A 102 3.40 6.89 5.78
CA ASP A 102 3.67 6.41 4.43
C ASP A 102 2.52 5.60 3.81
N LEU A 103 1.51 5.22 4.59
CA LEU A 103 0.28 4.66 4.04
C LEU A 103 -0.36 5.63 3.03
N ARG A 104 -0.91 5.07 1.95
CA ARG A 104 -1.60 5.82 0.90
C ARG A 104 -3.00 5.29 0.75
N VAL A 105 -4.01 6.14 0.87
CA VAL A 105 -5.41 5.77 0.64
C VAL A 105 -5.66 5.65 -0.85
N LYS A 106 -6.47 4.68 -1.26
CA LYS A 106 -6.91 4.54 -2.66
C LYS A 106 -7.69 5.80 -3.08
N PRO A 107 -7.30 6.49 -4.17
CA PRO A 107 -8.04 7.66 -4.62
C PRO A 107 -9.40 7.26 -5.20
N ASN A 108 -10.42 8.11 -5.03
CA ASN A 108 -11.70 7.94 -5.71
C ASN A 108 -11.56 8.22 -7.22
N LYS A 109 -12.02 7.27 -8.04
CA LYS A 109 -11.95 7.31 -9.51
C LYS A 109 -13.30 7.43 -10.21
N ASP A 110 -14.40 7.63 -9.47
CA ASP A 110 -15.77 7.65 -10.00
C ASP A 110 -15.96 8.76 -11.05
N ILE A 111 -15.45 9.96 -10.77
CA ILE A 111 -15.52 11.09 -11.71
C ILE A 111 -14.72 10.79 -12.98
N LEU A 112 -13.55 10.16 -12.85
CA LEU A 112 -12.72 9.80 -14.01
C LEU A 112 -13.43 8.77 -14.88
N SER A 113 -14.00 7.73 -14.27
CA SER A 113 -14.84 6.72 -14.93
C SER A 113 -16.05 7.36 -15.63
N GLY A 114 -16.74 8.30 -14.97
CA GLY A 114 -17.84 9.05 -15.55
C GLY A 114 -17.45 9.86 -16.78
N LEU A 115 -16.28 10.51 -16.78
CA LEU A 115 -15.77 11.26 -17.93
C LEU A 115 -15.40 10.33 -19.09
N ILE A 116 -14.80 9.17 -18.83
CA ILE A 116 -14.49 8.16 -19.85
C ILE A 116 -15.79 7.65 -20.48
N ASN A 117 -16.79 7.31 -19.67
CA ASN A 117 -18.09 6.87 -20.17
C ASN A 117 -18.79 7.96 -21.00
N LYS A 118 -18.71 9.21 -20.57
CA LYS A 118 -19.23 10.35 -21.34
C LYS A 118 -18.54 10.45 -22.70
N ALA A 119 -17.21 10.39 -22.74
CA ALA A 119 -16.44 10.46 -23.98
C ALA A 119 -16.79 9.32 -24.94
N ASN A 120 -16.87 8.09 -24.42
CA ASN A 120 -17.22 6.89 -25.20
C ASN A 120 -18.66 6.90 -25.72
N GLY A 121 -19.55 7.65 -25.07
CA GLY A 121 -20.93 7.85 -25.50
C GLY A 121 -21.11 8.92 -26.59
N LEU A 122 -20.07 9.69 -26.92
CA LEU A 122 -20.14 10.69 -27.98
C LEU A 122 -20.06 10.05 -29.36
N ASN A 123 -20.81 10.61 -30.31
CA ASN A 123 -20.70 10.21 -31.71
C ASN A 123 -19.52 10.92 -32.37
N ALA A 124 -18.42 10.19 -32.57
CA ALA A 124 -17.19 10.68 -33.21
C ALA A 124 -17.44 11.44 -34.54
N ALA A 125 -18.39 10.97 -35.34
CA ALA A 125 -18.72 11.58 -36.64
C ALA A 125 -19.34 13.00 -36.54
N SER A 126 -19.73 13.43 -35.32
CA SER A 126 -20.27 14.77 -35.08
C SER A 126 -19.18 15.83 -34.85
N TYR A 127 -17.91 15.43 -34.75
CA TYR A 127 -16.79 16.29 -34.36
C TYR A 127 -15.66 16.31 -35.39
N SER A 128 -14.84 17.36 -35.35
CA SER A 128 -13.68 17.47 -36.24
C SER A 128 -12.62 16.42 -35.87
N ALA A 129 -12.00 15.80 -36.89
CA ALA A 129 -11.01 14.74 -36.69
C ALA A 129 -9.83 15.18 -35.79
N LYS A 130 -9.44 16.47 -35.88
CA LYS A 130 -8.35 17.04 -35.08
C LYS A 130 -8.70 17.08 -33.58
N THR A 131 -9.89 17.55 -33.22
CA THR A 131 -10.29 17.67 -31.81
C THR A 131 -10.69 16.32 -31.23
N TRP A 132 -11.27 15.45 -32.05
CA TRP A 132 -11.57 14.06 -31.68
C TRP A 132 -10.31 13.27 -31.33
N ALA A 133 -9.24 13.37 -32.14
CA ALA A 133 -7.98 12.67 -31.86
C ALA A 133 -7.37 13.06 -30.50
N VAL A 134 -7.60 14.30 -30.04
CA VAL A 134 -7.17 14.73 -28.69
C VAL A 134 -7.99 14.02 -27.61
N VAL A 135 -9.31 13.90 -27.77
CA VAL A 135 -10.19 13.17 -26.84
C VAL A 135 -9.80 11.69 -26.79
N GLU A 136 -9.59 11.03 -27.93
CA GLU A 136 -9.18 9.62 -27.96
C GLU A 136 -7.89 9.38 -27.18
N ASN A 137 -6.88 10.22 -27.40
CA ASN A 137 -5.62 10.12 -26.69
C ASN A 137 -5.77 10.35 -25.18
N GLU A 138 -6.57 11.31 -24.76
CA GLU A 138 -6.81 11.56 -23.33
C GLU A 138 -7.70 10.48 -22.67
N VAL A 139 -8.60 9.83 -23.43
CA VAL A 139 -9.35 8.66 -22.94
C VAL A 139 -8.42 7.49 -22.67
N ILE A 140 -7.46 7.21 -23.57
CA ILE A 140 -6.47 6.13 -23.37
C ILE A 140 -5.68 6.37 -22.07
N LYS A 141 -5.12 7.57 -21.89
CA LYS A 141 -4.38 7.91 -20.66
C LYS A 141 -5.26 7.86 -19.41
N ALA A 142 -6.51 8.32 -19.51
CA ALA A 142 -7.46 8.26 -18.42
C ALA A 142 -7.79 6.80 -18.04
N GLN A 143 -7.88 5.90 -19.02
CA GLN A 143 -8.10 4.47 -18.78
C GLN A 143 -6.89 3.82 -18.10
N GLU A 144 -5.67 4.15 -18.52
CA GLU A 144 -4.44 3.68 -17.86
C GLU A 144 -4.43 4.05 -16.36
N VAL A 145 -4.77 5.30 -16.03
CA VAL A 145 -4.88 5.77 -14.65
C VAL A 145 -6.07 5.13 -13.92
N LEU A 146 -7.18 4.87 -14.60
CA LEU A 146 -8.35 4.21 -14.01
C LEU A 146 -8.02 2.79 -13.55
N GLU A 147 -7.31 2.04 -14.39
CA GLU A 147 -6.96 0.63 -14.18
C GLU A 147 -5.77 0.41 -13.25
N ASP A 148 -4.94 1.43 -13.04
CA ASP A 148 -3.76 1.31 -12.18
C ASP A 148 -4.14 1.27 -10.68
N PRO A 149 -3.97 0.13 -9.97
CA PRO A 149 -4.27 0.03 -8.55
C PRO A 149 -3.34 0.89 -7.66
N GLU A 150 -2.22 1.35 -8.21
CA GLU A 150 -1.20 2.15 -7.51
C GLU A 150 -1.30 3.65 -7.84
N ALA A 151 -2.28 4.04 -8.67
CA ALA A 151 -2.46 5.44 -9.06
C ALA A 151 -2.61 6.34 -7.83
N SER A 152 -1.85 7.42 -7.83
CA SER A 152 -1.94 8.48 -6.84
C SER A 152 -3.14 9.39 -7.08
N GLU A 153 -3.56 10.12 -6.04
CA GLU A 153 -4.59 11.15 -6.17
C GLU A 153 -4.20 12.23 -7.20
N ALA A 154 -2.91 12.56 -7.29
CA ALA A 154 -2.38 13.53 -8.24
C ALA A 154 -2.55 13.06 -9.69
N GLU A 155 -2.27 11.80 -9.98
CA GLU A 155 -2.46 11.21 -11.31
C GLU A 155 -3.94 11.16 -11.68
N VAL A 156 -4.81 10.72 -10.77
CA VAL A 156 -6.27 10.72 -10.99
C VAL A 156 -6.77 12.14 -11.25
N LYS A 157 -6.29 13.14 -10.50
CA LYS A 157 -6.64 14.55 -10.71
C LYS A 157 -6.14 15.09 -12.05
N ALA A 158 -4.91 14.75 -12.44
CA ALA A 158 -4.33 15.16 -13.71
C ALA A 158 -5.11 14.56 -14.89
N ALA A 159 -5.41 13.27 -14.85
CA ALA A 159 -6.21 12.58 -15.87
C ALA A 159 -7.61 13.19 -16.00
N LYS A 160 -8.30 13.43 -14.87
CA LYS A 160 -9.61 14.13 -14.87
C LYS A 160 -9.51 15.48 -15.56
N LYS A 161 -8.52 16.31 -15.18
CA LYS A 161 -8.34 17.65 -15.76
C LYS A 161 -8.04 17.60 -17.26
N ALA A 162 -7.18 16.68 -17.69
CA ALA A 162 -6.79 16.55 -19.08
C ALA A 162 -7.96 16.09 -19.96
N LEU A 163 -8.70 15.06 -19.53
CA LEU A 163 -9.87 14.56 -20.25
C LEU A 163 -11.00 15.60 -20.28
N THR A 164 -11.27 16.30 -19.18
CA THR A 164 -12.23 17.42 -19.18
C THR A 164 -11.86 18.48 -20.21
N LYS A 165 -10.58 18.91 -20.24
CA LYS A 165 -10.12 19.90 -21.21
C LYS A 165 -10.24 19.42 -22.66
N ALA A 166 -9.96 18.14 -22.92
CA ALA A 166 -10.11 17.57 -24.25
C ALA A 166 -11.58 17.58 -24.69
N LEU A 167 -12.50 17.20 -23.80
CA LEU A 167 -13.95 17.21 -24.05
C LEU A 167 -14.49 18.64 -24.26
N GLU A 168 -14.03 19.62 -23.49
CA GLU A 168 -14.37 21.03 -23.67
C GLU A 168 -13.80 21.62 -24.97
N GLY A 169 -12.71 21.05 -25.48
CA GLY A 169 -12.06 21.45 -26.73
C GLY A 169 -12.62 20.79 -28.00
N LEU A 170 -13.70 20.01 -27.89
CA LEU A 170 -14.36 19.41 -29.05
C LEU A 170 -15.02 20.46 -29.93
N GLU A 171 -14.74 20.40 -31.22
CA GLU A 171 -15.38 21.24 -32.23
C GLU A 171 -16.28 20.40 -33.13
N PRO A 172 -17.51 20.86 -33.46
CA PRO A 172 -18.39 20.14 -34.37
C PRO A 172 -17.78 20.06 -35.77
N VAL A 173 -18.10 18.99 -36.49
CA VAL A 173 -17.68 18.81 -37.89
C VAL A 173 -18.19 19.95 -38.77
N LYS A 174 -17.31 20.56 -39.56
CA LYS A 174 -17.64 21.65 -40.51
C LYS A 174 -17.50 21.17 -41.96
N ALA A 175 -18.27 21.79 -42.86
CA ALA A 175 -18.13 21.55 -44.30
C ALA A 175 -16.72 21.96 -44.77
N GLY A 176 -15.90 20.96 -45.13
CA GLY A 176 -14.48 21.15 -45.47
C GLY A 176 -13.50 20.50 -44.48
N ASP A 177 -13.95 19.98 -43.35
CA ASP A 177 -13.15 19.10 -42.49
C ASP A 177 -12.87 17.80 -43.24
N THR A 178 -11.73 17.74 -43.92
CA THR A 178 -11.25 16.49 -44.51
C THR A 178 -10.70 15.60 -43.39
N THR A 179 -11.16 14.35 -43.37
CA THR A 179 -10.63 13.29 -42.51
C THR A 179 -9.15 13.07 -42.82
N ALA A 180 -8.26 13.50 -41.92
CA ALA A 180 -6.86 13.15 -41.99
C ALA A 180 -6.69 11.67 -41.58
N ASN A 181 -6.72 10.79 -42.57
CA ASN A 181 -5.75 9.70 -42.74
C ASN A 181 -5.95 9.05 -44.11
N ALA A 182 -5.37 9.68 -45.12
CA ALA A 182 -5.06 9.02 -46.38
C ALA A 182 -3.94 8.01 -46.12
N ILE A 183 -4.30 6.75 -45.83
CA ILE A 183 -3.39 5.65 -46.17
C ILE A 183 -3.35 5.63 -47.70
N LYS A 184 -2.20 6.02 -48.24
CA LYS A 184 -1.92 5.99 -49.68
C LYS A 184 -1.81 4.53 -50.13
N THR A 185 -2.93 3.87 -50.37
CA THR A 185 -2.97 2.77 -51.34
C THR A 185 -3.33 3.40 -52.68
N GLY A 186 -2.36 3.44 -53.58
CA GLY A 186 -2.57 3.98 -54.91
C GLY A 186 -3.58 3.12 -55.65
N ASP A 187 -4.81 3.61 -55.80
CA ASP A 187 -5.48 3.65 -57.09
C ASP A 187 -6.64 4.66 -57.05
N SER A 188 -6.84 5.34 -58.16
CA SER A 188 -7.82 6.41 -58.32
C SER A 188 -9.14 5.87 -58.85
N SER A 189 -10.16 5.79 -58.01
CA SER A 189 -11.57 5.89 -58.44
C SER A 189 -12.51 6.05 -57.24
N SER A 190 -13.44 6.99 -57.42
CA SER A 190 -14.59 7.29 -56.58
C SER A 190 -15.34 6.05 -56.06
N VAL A 191 -15.73 6.09 -54.79
CA VAL A 191 -17.06 5.74 -54.21
C VAL A 191 -16.85 5.53 -52.70
N GLY A 192 -17.80 6.05 -51.90
CA GLY A 192 -17.70 6.13 -50.45
C GLY A 192 -17.31 4.83 -49.75
N ILE A 193 -16.43 4.94 -48.76
CA ILE A 193 -16.04 3.82 -47.90
C ILE A 193 -16.16 4.28 -46.46
N PHE A 194 -17.22 3.81 -45.82
CA PHE A 194 -17.38 3.76 -44.38
C PHE A 194 -16.27 2.91 -43.78
N ILE A 195 -15.52 3.45 -42.81
CA ILE A 195 -14.81 2.61 -41.85
C ILE A 195 -15.00 3.23 -40.46
N GLY A 196 -16.03 2.76 -39.78
CA GLY A 196 -15.99 2.71 -38.32
C GLY A 196 -14.92 1.70 -37.95
N LEU A 197 -13.75 2.17 -37.54
CA LEU A 197 -12.81 1.35 -36.80
C LEU A 197 -13.41 1.16 -35.41
N SER A 198 -14.17 0.08 -35.28
CA SER A 198 -14.43 -0.56 -34.01
C SER A 198 -13.13 -0.62 -33.21
N VAL A 199 -13.09 0.08 -32.08
CA VAL A 199 -12.17 -0.28 -30.98
C VAL A 199 -12.68 -1.62 -30.43
N LEU A 200 -12.44 -2.67 -31.20
CA LEU A 200 -12.51 -4.05 -30.75
C LEU A 200 -11.36 -4.20 -29.75
N SER A 201 -11.76 -4.29 -28.48
CA SER A 201 -11.17 -5.26 -27.56
C SER A 201 -9.65 -5.19 -27.41
N ILE A 202 -9.13 -4.17 -26.72
CA ILE A 202 -7.92 -4.38 -25.92
C ILE A 202 -8.39 -4.71 -24.50
N LEU A 203 -9.03 -5.89 -24.38
CA LEU A 203 -8.91 -6.69 -23.17
C LEU A 203 -7.47 -7.21 -23.17
N GLY A 204 -6.52 -6.32 -22.87
CA GLY A 204 -5.10 -6.63 -22.78
C GLY A 204 -4.88 -7.44 -21.53
N LEU A 205 -4.99 -8.77 -21.65
CA LEU A 205 -4.43 -9.78 -20.76
C LEU A 205 -3.02 -9.38 -20.31
N ARG A 206 -2.88 -8.65 -19.19
CA ARG A 206 -1.63 -8.63 -18.44
C ARG A 206 -1.54 -9.94 -17.67
N ILE A 207 -0.93 -10.93 -18.32
CA ILE A 207 -0.42 -12.14 -17.67
C ILE A 207 0.63 -11.69 -16.67
N PHE A 208 0.24 -11.56 -15.41
CA PHE A 208 1.17 -11.35 -14.30
C PHE A 208 1.89 -12.69 -14.07
N LYS A 209 3.13 -12.78 -14.54
CA LYS A 209 3.99 -13.93 -14.28
C LYS A 209 4.38 -13.92 -12.79
N LYS A 210 3.52 -14.45 -11.91
CA LYS A 210 3.88 -14.73 -10.51
C LYS A 210 5.02 -15.75 -10.51
N ARG A 211 6.26 -15.31 -10.29
CA ARG A 211 7.32 -16.19 -9.83
C ARG A 211 7.02 -16.56 -8.38
N LYS A 212 6.46 -17.75 -8.24
CA LYS A 212 6.23 -18.50 -7.00
C LYS A 212 7.54 -18.63 -6.22
N TYR A 213 7.66 -17.94 -5.09
CA TYR A 213 8.65 -18.30 -4.08
C TYR A 213 8.14 -19.54 -3.35
N PHE A 214 8.82 -20.66 -3.59
CA PHE A 214 8.68 -21.90 -2.82
C PHE A 214 9.53 -21.73 -1.56
N PHE A 215 8.91 -21.75 -0.38
CA PHE A 215 9.61 -22.15 0.85
C PHE A 215 9.38 -23.66 1.05
N LYS A 216 10.47 -24.37 1.29
CA LYS A 216 10.52 -25.73 1.81
C LYS A 216 11.26 -25.65 3.13
#